data_AF-A0A8D8BG95-F1
#
_entry.id   AF-A0A8D8BG95-F1
#
_cell.length_a   1.000
_cell.length_b   1.000
_cell.length_c   1.000
_cell.angle_alpha   90.00
_cell.angle_beta   90.00
_cell.angle_gamma   90.00
#
_symmetry.space_group_name_H-M   'P 1'
#
loop_
_entity.id
_entity.type
_entity.pdbx_description
1 polymer ?
#
loop_
_entity_poly.entity_id
_entity_poly.type
_entity_poly.pdbx_seq_one_letter_code
_entity_poly.pdbx_strand_id
1 'polypeptide(L)'
;MTISYSAEVPNGSNFGCFWRILWKWRGSVYKAIWRELLAYLCVYYTLNLTYRYGLSEEGRRVFERIRNYCGQQRENVPLSFVLGFYVSLVVKRWWEQYRLLPWPDTLALFVSAAIQGHDETGRLMRRNIMRYMVLAYVITLQKISLRVKRRFPTWQHLVDAGLMLESERKIFEIMDSKSPMSKYWMPLVWATNIINRARKEELIPSDHIVQTLLMELSDIRRRLGGLIGYDTVCVPLVYTQVVTLVLYSYFTAAIMGSQMIPTYDEKTNSYMEL
;
A
#
# COMPACT_ATOMS: atom_id res chain seq x y z
N MET A 1 7.06 -1.59 -5.89
CA MET A 1 8.28 -2.37 -5.59
C MET A 1 8.86 -1.70 -4.37
N THR A 2 9.13 -2.44 -3.31
CA THR A 2 9.78 -1.91 -2.10
C THR A 2 11.21 -1.50 -2.45
N ILE A 3 11.70 -0.42 -1.84
CA ILE A 3 13.05 0.10 -2.08
C ILE A 3 13.75 0.10 -0.73
N SER A 4 14.70 -0.82 -0.58
CA SER A 4 15.58 -0.82 0.59
C SER A 4 16.71 0.17 0.36
N TYR A 5 16.93 1.06 1.32
CA TYR A 5 18.05 2.00 1.34
C TYR A 5 18.77 2.01 2.70
N SER A 6 18.44 1.06 3.60
CA SER A 6 19.00 0.98 4.95
C SER A 6 20.52 0.88 4.95
N ALA A 7 21.10 0.16 3.98
CA ALA A 7 22.55 0.02 3.85
C ALA A 7 23.27 1.32 3.42
N GLU A 8 22.54 2.32 2.90
CA GLU A 8 23.11 3.60 2.47
C GLU A 8 23.05 4.67 3.55
N VAL A 9 22.24 4.45 4.58
CA VAL A 9 22.18 5.28 5.80
C VAL A 9 22.42 4.44 7.05
N PRO A 10 23.54 3.68 7.13
CA PRO A 10 23.82 2.87 8.29
C PRO A 10 24.16 3.74 9.51
N ASN A 11 24.89 4.84 9.29
CA ASN A 11 25.36 5.77 10.32
C ASN A 11 25.01 7.21 9.96
N GLY A 12 24.46 7.96 10.92
CA GLY A 12 24.12 9.39 10.77
C GLY A 12 25.31 10.34 10.94
N SER A 13 26.53 9.83 11.14
CA SER A 13 27.72 10.59 11.50
C SER A 13 28.45 11.24 10.32
N ASN A 14 28.24 10.76 9.09
CA ASN A 14 28.87 11.36 7.92
C ASN A 14 28.03 12.54 7.40
N PHE A 15 28.67 13.70 7.29
CA PHE A 15 28.11 14.87 6.61
C PHE A 15 27.62 14.45 5.21
N GLY A 16 26.34 14.69 4.94
CA GLY A 16 25.75 14.38 3.64
C GLY A 16 25.17 12.98 3.45
N CYS A 17 24.94 12.23 4.54
CA CYS A 17 24.27 10.92 4.48
C CYS A 17 22.95 10.94 3.69
N PHE A 18 22.20 12.04 3.74
CA PHE A 18 20.92 12.19 3.03
C PHE A 18 21.04 12.65 1.56
N TRP A 19 22.17 13.22 1.10
CA TRP A 19 22.30 13.64 -0.32
C TRP A 19 22.21 12.46 -1.28
N ARG A 20 22.76 11.31 -0.88
CA ARG A 20 22.65 10.08 -1.66
C ARG A 20 21.20 9.65 -1.87
N ILE A 21 20.34 9.87 -0.87
CA ILE A 21 18.91 9.56 -0.96
C ILE A 21 18.21 10.52 -1.92
N LEU A 22 18.54 11.82 -1.87
CA LEU A 22 17.92 12.83 -2.74
C LEU A 22 18.20 12.60 -4.23
N TRP A 23 19.34 12.02 -4.61
CA TRP A 23 19.61 11.72 -6.03
C TRP A 23 18.97 10.44 -6.57
N LYS A 24 18.25 9.67 -5.75
CA LYS A 24 17.58 8.46 -6.23
C LYS A 24 16.40 8.81 -7.12
N TRP A 25 16.24 8.05 -8.21
CA TRP A 25 15.05 8.15 -9.06
C TRP A 25 13.97 7.13 -8.71
N ARG A 26 14.36 5.86 -8.48
CA ARG A 26 13.40 4.77 -8.24
C ARG A 26 12.70 4.99 -6.89
N GLY A 27 11.37 5.16 -6.94
CA GLY A 27 10.48 5.45 -5.80
C GLY A 27 10.81 6.72 -5.04
N SER A 28 11.42 7.68 -5.73
CA SER A 28 11.65 9.02 -5.23
C SER A 28 10.41 9.90 -5.37
N VAL A 29 10.43 11.03 -4.67
CA VAL A 29 9.43 12.09 -4.81
C VAL A 29 9.38 12.59 -6.25
N TYR A 30 10.52 12.79 -6.91
CA TYR A 30 10.58 13.27 -8.30
C TYR A 30 9.81 12.36 -9.26
N LYS A 31 10.01 11.04 -9.15
CA LYS A 31 9.30 10.08 -10.00
C LYS A 31 7.79 10.07 -9.70
N ALA A 32 7.38 10.40 -8.48
CA ALA A 32 5.98 10.44 -8.08
C ALA A 32 5.24 11.70 -8.57
N ILE A 33 5.91 12.86 -8.63
CA ILE A 33 5.24 14.16 -8.87
C ILE A 33 5.58 14.83 -10.20
N TRP A 34 6.50 14.30 -11.01
CA TRP A 34 7.00 15.03 -12.18
C TRP A 34 5.92 15.40 -13.20
N ARG A 35 4.85 14.59 -13.32
CA ARG A 35 3.75 14.87 -14.26
C ARG A 35 2.88 16.02 -13.77
N GLU A 36 2.55 15.98 -12.49
CA GLU A 36 1.79 16.99 -11.78
C GLU A 36 2.57 18.31 -11.75
N LEU A 37 3.87 18.25 -11.49
CA LEU A 37 4.76 19.41 -11.54
C LEU A 37 4.84 20.01 -12.95
N LEU A 38 4.99 19.17 -13.98
CA LEU A 38 5.00 19.64 -15.37
C LEU A 38 3.68 20.33 -15.72
N ALA A 39 2.54 19.71 -15.39
CA ALA A 39 1.22 20.32 -15.60
C ALA A 39 1.07 21.65 -14.84
N TYR A 40 1.50 21.70 -13.57
CA TYR A 40 1.51 22.91 -12.76
C TYR A 40 2.32 24.03 -13.41
N LEU A 41 3.54 23.73 -13.87
CA LEU A 41 4.41 24.70 -14.54
C LEU A 41 3.81 25.15 -15.88
N CYS A 42 3.25 24.24 -16.67
CA CYS A 42 2.57 24.59 -17.92
C CYS A 42 1.44 25.59 -17.68
N VAL A 43 0.57 25.34 -16.68
CA VAL A 43 -0.52 26.27 -16.34
C VAL A 43 0.04 27.59 -15.83
N TYR A 44 1.04 27.55 -14.94
CA TYR A 44 1.67 28.73 -14.38
C TYR A 44 2.24 29.65 -15.47
N TYR A 45 3.05 29.12 -16.38
CA TYR A 45 3.66 29.88 -17.47
C TYR A 45 2.62 30.33 -18.51
N THR A 46 1.58 29.54 -18.77
CA THR A 46 0.49 29.95 -19.67
C THR A 46 -0.25 31.18 -19.13
N LEU A 47 -0.55 31.20 -17.83
CA LEU A 47 -1.14 32.37 -17.17
C LEU A 47 -0.20 33.58 -17.23
N ASN A 48 1.10 33.37 -16.97
CA ASN A 48 2.09 34.43 -17.01
C ASN A 48 2.23 35.04 -18.42
N LEU A 49 2.31 34.20 -19.45
CA LEU A 49 2.40 34.64 -20.85
C LEU A 49 1.11 35.33 -21.30
N THR A 50 -0.05 34.83 -20.88
CA THR A 50 -1.35 35.48 -21.14
C THR A 50 -1.37 36.89 -20.54
N TYR A 51 -0.90 37.08 -19.31
CA TYR A 51 -0.80 38.41 -18.70
C TYR A 51 0.15 39.35 -19.48
N ARG A 52 1.33 38.86 -19.85
CA ARG A 52 2.36 39.67 -20.52
C ARG A 52 1.97 40.05 -21.96
N TYR A 53 1.46 39.11 -22.74
CA TYR A 53 1.28 39.28 -24.19
C TYR A 53 -0.17 39.27 -24.67
N GLY A 54 -1.10 38.74 -23.87
CA GLY A 54 -2.49 38.53 -24.29
C GLY A 54 -3.51 39.51 -23.71
N LEU A 55 -3.29 40.04 -22.50
CA LEU A 55 -4.25 40.92 -21.84
C LEU A 55 -4.07 42.39 -22.21
N SER A 56 -5.18 43.09 -22.40
CA SER A 56 -5.25 44.56 -22.45
C SER A 56 -4.96 45.17 -21.08
N GLU A 57 -4.72 46.48 -21.01
CA GLU A 57 -4.43 47.17 -19.74
C GLU A 57 -5.53 46.98 -18.69
N GLU A 58 -6.79 47.05 -19.09
CA GLU A 58 -7.93 46.79 -18.20
C GLU A 58 -7.92 45.34 -17.69
N GLY A 59 -7.62 44.37 -18.57
CA GLY A 59 -7.52 42.96 -18.21
C GLY A 59 -6.37 42.68 -17.24
N ARG A 60 -5.24 43.36 -17.39
CA ARG A 60 -4.08 43.26 -16.47
C ARG A 60 -4.43 43.74 -15.06
N ARG A 61 -5.15 44.87 -14.94
CA ARG A 61 -5.63 45.38 -13.64
C ARG A 61 -6.55 44.39 -12.93
N VAL A 62 -7.45 43.73 -13.67
CA VAL A 62 -8.32 42.69 -13.10
C VAL A 62 -7.49 41.47 -12.65
N PHE A 63 -6.54 41.03 -13.48
CA PHE A 63 -5.65 39.92 -13.15
C PHE A 63 -4.85 40.19 -11.87
N GLU A 64 -4.31 41.40 -11.71
CA GLU A 64 -3.56 41.82 -10.51
C GLU A 64 -4.43 41.77 -9.24
N ARG A 65 -5.69 42.21 -9.33
CA ARG A 65 -6.64 42.09 -8.20
C ARG A 65 -6.89 40.64 -7.81
N ILE A 66 -7.11 39.75 -8.79
CA ILE A 66 -7.33 38.32 -8.55
C ILE A 66 -6.07 37.69 -7.93
N ARG A 67 -4.89 38.03 -8.46
CA ARG A 67 -3.59 37.58 -7.94
C ARG A 67 -3.41 37.98 -6.48
N ASN A 68 -3.68 39.23 -6.13
CA ASN A 68 -3.59 39.71 -4.75
C ASN A 68 -4.60 39.00 -3.82
N TYR A 69 -5.83 38.80 -4.28
CA TYR A 69 -6.85 38.04 -3.53
C TYR A 69 -6.39 36.60 -3.25
N CYS A 70 -5.96 35.87 -4.29
CA CYS A 70 -5.49 34.50 -4.15
C CYS A 70 -4.21 34.41 -3.29
N GLY A 71 -3.33 35.41 -3.36
CA GLY A 71 -2.13 35.51 -2.54
C GLY A 71 -2.45 35.58 -1.04
N GLN A 72 -3.41 36.43 -0.66
CA GLN A 72 -3.85 36.57 0.74
C GLN A 72 -4.55 35.31 1.26
N GLN A 73 -5.42 34.69 0.46
CA GLN A 73 -6.15 33.49 0.89
C GLN A 73 -5.25 32.26 1.08
N ARG A 74 -4.11 32.21 0.38
CA ARG A 74 -3.14 31.12 0.49
C ARG A 74 -2.57 30.98 1.91
N GLU A 75 -2.34 32.09 2.61
CA GLU A 75 -1.73 32.10 3.94
C GLU A 75 -2.66 31.51 5.02
N ASN A 76 -3.97 31.54 4.77
CA ASN A 76 -4.98 31.07 5.72
C ASN A 76 -5.17 29.55 5.73
N VAL A 77 -4.58 28.80 4.78
CA VAL A 77 -4.82 27.35 4.65
C VAL A 77 -3.83 26.56 5.52
N PRO A 78 -4.28 25.82 6.55
CA PRO A 78 -3.42 25.07 7.46
C PRO A 78 -2.99 23.71 6.86
N LEU A 79 -2.26 23.75 5.74
CA LEU A 79 -1.85 22.54 5.00
C LEU A 79 -1.11 21.53 5.86
N SER A 80 -0.11 22.00 6.63
CA SER A 80 0.77 21.14 7.41
C SER A 80 0.00 20.31 8.44
N PHE A 81 -1.03 20.90 9.04
CA PHE A 81 -1.89 20.21 10.00
C PHE A 81 -2.65 19.08 9.30
N VAL A 82 -3.45 19.40 8.28
CA VAL A 82 -4.31 18.43 7.57
C VAL A 82 -3.49 17.29 6.97
N LEU A 83 -2.35 17.60 6.36
CA LEU A 83 -1.45 16.61 5.79
C LEU A 83 -0.78 15.74 6.87
N GLY A 84 -0.36 16.36 7.98
CA GLY A 84 0.28 15.65 9.09
C GLY A 84 -0.59 14.53 9.66
N PHE A 85 -1.86 14.83 9.95
CA PHE A 85 -2.80 13.82 10.46
C PHE A 85 -3.08 12.72 9.44
N TYR A 86 -3.37 13.08 8.19
CA TYR A 86 -3.72 12.09 7.17
C TYR A 86 -2.54 11.17 6.84
N VAL A 87 -1.35 11.73 6.63
CA VAL A 87 -0.14 10.95 6.33
C VAL A 87 0.19 10.03 7.51
N SER A 88 0.08 10.51 8.75
CA SER A 88 0.32 9.67 9.94
C SER A 88 -0.63 8.47 10.01
N LEU A 89 -1.92 8.68 9.71
CA LEU A 89 -2.89 7.60 9.63
C LEU A 89 -2.55 6.57 8.54
N VAL A 90 -2.17 7.04 7.35
CA VAL A 90 -1.82 6.17 6.21
C VAL A 90 -0.56 5.35 6.52
N VAL A 91 0.49 5.99 7.06
CA VAL A 91 1.75 5.31 7.42
C VAL A 91 1.52 4.26 8.50
N LYS A 92 0.72 4.58 9.53
CA LYS A 92 0.35 3.62 10.59
C LYS A 92 -0.34 2.38 10.00
N ARG A 93 -1.36 2.58 9.17
CA ARG A 93 -2.10 1.48 8.52
C ARG A 93 -1.21 0.66 7.58
N TRP A 94 -0.29 1.30 6.87
CA TRP A 94 0.67 0.62 6.01
C TRP A 94 1.58 -0.32 6.82
N TRP A 95 2.10 0.17 7.96
CA TRP A 95 2.97 -0.63 8.82
C TRP A 95 2.22 -1.79 9.49
N GLU A 96 0.99 -1.56 9.94
CA GLU A 96 0.15 -2.61 10.52
C GLU A 96 -0.14 -3.72 9.50
N GLN A 97 -0.47 -3.38 8.26
CA GLN A 97 -0.64 -4.36 7.18
C GLN A 97 0.63 -5.18 6.93
N TYR A 98 1.79 -4.54 6.90
CA TYR A 98 3.06 -5.25 6.75
C TYR A 98 3.29 -6.26 7.88
N ARG A 99 3.04 -5.87 9.14
CA ARG A 99 3.19 -6.74 10.32
C ARG A 99 2.21 -7.91 10.35
N LEU A 100 1.10 -7.80 9.65
CA LEU A 100 0.12 -8.87 9.51
C LEU A 100 0.49 -9.92 8.47
N LEU A 101 1.49 -9.69 7.60
CA LEU A 101 1.94 -10.71 6.66
C LEU A 101 2.46 -11.94 7.44
N PRO A 102 1.81 -13.11 7.33
CA PRO A 102 2.26 -14.30 8.05
C PRO A 102 3.52 -14.88 7.39
N TRP A 103 4.45 -15.35 8.21
CA TRP A 103 5.67 -16.02 7.78
C TRP A 103 5.56 -17.53 8.05
N PRO A 104 6.00 -18.40 7.12
CA PRO A 104 5.93 -19.85 7.28
C PRO A 104 6.81 -20.41 8.40
N ASP A 105 7.81 -19.65 8.83
CA ASP A 105 8.98 -20.11 9.55
C ASP A 105 8.62 -20.80 10.88
N THR A 106 7.78 -20.18 11.70
CA THR A 106 7.35 -20.74 12.99
C THR A 106 6.59 -22.06 12.81
N LEU A 107 5.64 -22.10 11.86
CA LEU A 107 4.88 -23.32 11.57
C LEU A 107 5.80 -24.41 11.04
N ALA A 108 6.73 -24.08 10.14
CA ALA A 108 7.69 -25.04 9.59
C ALA A 108 8.55 -25.67 10.68
N LEU A 109 9.02 -24.86 11.64
CA LEU A 109 9.79 -25.32 12.78
C LEU A 109 8.99 -26.31 13.63
N PHE A 110 7.74 -25.97 13.99
CA PHE A 110 6.90 -26.87 14.79
C PHE A 110 6.49 -28.13 14.05
N VAL A 111 6.12 -28.04 12.77
CA VAL A 111 5.75 -29.20 11.96
C VAL A 111 6.93 -30.15 11.79
N SER A 112 8.14 -29.61 11.62
CA SER A 112 9.36 -30.41 11.51
C SER A 112 9.73 -31.11 12.82
N ALA A 113 9.48 -30.48 13.97
CA ALA A 113 9.75 -31.07 15.28
C ALA A 113 8.67 -32.08 15.71
N ALA A 114 7.42 -31.85 15.31
CA ALA A 114 6.25 -32.61 15.72
C ALA A 114 6.13 -33.96 15.01
N ILE A 115 6.30 -33.97 13.68
CA ILE A 115 6.19 -35.19 12.87
C ILE A 115 7.60 -35.63 12.55
N GLN A 116 8.15 -36.54 13.36
CA GLN A 116 9.50 -37.06 13.20
C GLN A 116 9.50 -38.23 12.20
N GLY A 117 10.67 -38.59 11.67
CA GLY A 117 10.82 -39.73 10.77
C GLY A 117 11.10 -39.36 9.30
N HIS A 118 11.82 -40.28 8.64
CA HIS A 118 12.18 -40.25 7.21
C HIS A 118 11.22 -41.09 6.35
N ASP A 119 10.14 -41.58 6.96
CA ASP A 119 9.08 -42.28 6.28
C ASP A 119 8.39 -41.38 5.26
N GLU A 120 7.91 -41.99 4.18
CA GLU A 120 7.27 -41.25 3.11
C GLU A 120 5.98 -40.56 3.58
N THR A 121 5.21 -41.23 4.45
CA THR A 121 3.95 -40.73 5.00
C THR A 121 4.17 -39.45 5.81
N GLY A 122 5.05 -39.46 6.81
CA GLY A 122 5.40 -38.30 7.61
C GLY A 122 5.96 -37.15 6.76
N ARG A 123 6.82 -37.46 5.79
CA ARG A 123 7.33 -36.47 4.81
C ARG A 123 6.18 -35.81 4.03
N LEU A 124 5.22 -36.58 3.53
CA LEU A 124 4.07 -36.05 2.78
C LEU A 124 3.14 -35.22 3.68
N MET A 125 2.91 -35.64 4.93
CA MET A 125 2.12 -34.86 5.89
C MET A 125 2.75 -33.49 6.17
N ARG A 126 4.06 -33.44 6.48
CA ARG A 126 4.78 -32.18 6.70
C ARG A 126 4.69 -31.25 5.48
N ARG A 127 4.91 -31.79 4.27
CA ARG A 127 4.81 -31.01 3.02
C ARG A 127 3.40 -30.48 2.78
N ASN A 128 2.37 -31.29 2.99
CA ASN A 128 0.99 -30.87 2.77
C ASN A 128 0.51 -29.83 3.79
N ILE A 129 0.89 -29.94 5.06
CA ILE A 129 0.58 -28.90 6.07
C ILE A 129 1.17 -27.55 5.63
N MET A 130 2.44 -27.53 5.23
CA MET A 130 3.10 -26.30 4.78
C MET A 130 2.50 -25.78 3.48
N ARG A 131 2.21 -26.66 2.51
CA ARG A 131 1.57 -26.29 1.24
C ARG A 131 0.21 -25.66 1.47
N TYR A 132 -0.60 -26.20 2.37
CA TYR A 132 -1.91 -25.63 2.71
C TYR A 132 -1.82 -24.27 3.37
N MET A 133 -0.85 -24.05 4.26
CA MET A 133 -0.61 -22.73 4.82
C MET A 133 -0.25 -21.71 3.73
N VAL A 134 0.68 -22.07 2.83
CA VAL A 134 1.07 -21.22 1.69
C VAL A 134 -0.12 -20.99 0.75
N LEU A 135 -0.94 -22.02 0.50
CA LEU A 135 -2.13 -21.92 -0.33
C LEU A 135 -3.13 -20.91 0.25
N ALA A 136 -3.43 -20.99 1.56
CA ALA A 136 -4.28 -20.00 2.25
C ALA A 136 -3.73 -18.58 2.11
N TYR A 137 -2.41 -18.43 2.23
CA TYR A 137 -1.75 -17.14 2.07
C TYR A 137 -1.89 -16.61 0.63
N VAL A 138 -1.60 -17.42 -0.39
CA VAL A 138 -1.69 -17.00 -1.79
C VAL A 138 -3.12 -16.65 -2.18
N ILE A 139 -4.13 -17.43 -1.73
CA ILE A 139 -5.55 -17.11 -1.95
C ILE A 139 -5.92 -15.76 -1.33
N THR A 140 -5.42 -15.48 -0.13
CA THR A 140 -5.62 -14.19 0.52
C THR A 140 -4.99 -13.05 -0.29
N LEU A 141 -3.74 -13.24 -0.73
CA LEU A 141 -3.02 -12.26 -1.55
C LEU A 141 -3.62 -12.06 -2.94
N GLN A 142 -4.20 -13.09 -3.54
CA GLN A 142 -4.89 -13.00 -4.83
C GLN A 142 -6.08 -12.03 -4.77
N LYS A 143 -6.71 -11.91 -3.60
CA LYS A 143 -7.81 -10.96 -3.37
C LYS A 143 -7.31 -9.52 -3.17
N ILE A 144 -6.30 -9.33 -2.33
CA ILE A 144 -5.88 -7.98 -1.87
C ILE A 144 -4.75 -7.37 -2.71
N SER A 145 -3.98 -8.17 -3.45
CA SER A 145 -2.80 -7.71 -4.19
C SER A 145 -2.98 -7.90 -5.69
N LEU A 146 -3.06 -6.77 -6.42
CA LEU A 146 -3.15 -6.77 -7.89
C LEU A 146 -1.98 -7.51 -8.56
N ARG A 147 -0.80 -7.49 -7.97
CA ARG A 147 0.38 -8.20 -8.51
C ARG A 147 0.21 -9.71 -8.42
N VAL A 148 -0.32 -10.20 -7.31
CA VAL A 148 -0.57 -11.62 -7.10
C VAL A 148 -1.78 -12.06 -7.93
N LYS A 149 -2.84 -11.26 -8.01
CA LYS A 149 -3.99 -11.51 -8.90
C LYS A 149 -3.60 -11.62 -10.37
N ARG A 150 -2.65 -10.80 -10.84
CA ARG A 150 -2.12 -10.89 -12.21
C ARG A 150 -1.27 -12.15 -12.43
N ARG A 151 -0.55 -12.61 -11.41
CA ARG A 151 0.27 -13.84 -11.48
C ARG A 151 -0.58 -15.11 -11.40
N PHE A 152 -1.63 -15.09 -10.58
CA PHE A 152 -2.56 -16.18 -10.40
C PHE A 152 -3.99 -15.69 -10.63
N PRO A 153 -4.45 -15.54 -11.89
CA PRO A 153 -5.81 -15.05 -12.17
C PRO A 153 -6.91 -16.07 -11.86
N THR A 154 -6.63 -17.36 -12.05
CA THR A 154 -7.61 -18.45 -11.89
C THR A 154 -7.07 -19.55 -10.99
N TRP A 155 -7.96 -20.42 -10.50
CA TRP A 155 -7.59 -21.61 -9.73
C TRP A 155 -6.60 -22.52 -10.48
N GLN A 156 -6.71 -22.59 -11.81
CA GLN A 156 -5.78 -23.37 -12.64
C GLN A 156 -4.33 -22.93 -12.47
N HIS A 157 -4.06 -21.62 -12.40
CA HIS A 157 -2.70 -21.12 -12.22
C HIS A 157 -2.08 -21.53 -10.88
N LEU A 158 -2.91 -21.80 -9.85
CA LEU A 158 -2.44 -22.32 -8.57
C LEU A 158 -2.13 -23.82 -8.66
N VAL A 159 -2.87 -24.56 -9.50
CA VAL A 159 -2.59 -25.97 -9.80
C VAL A 159 -1.30 -26.10 -10.60
N ASP A 160 -1.15 -25.32 -11.67
CA ASP A 160 0.04 -25.32 -12.52
C ASP A 160 1.32 -24.93 -11.73
N ALA A 161 1.17 -24.05 -10.74
CA ALA A 161 2.26 -23.66 -9.84
C ALA A 161 2.57 -24.70 -8.74
N GLY A 162 1.81 -25.80 -8.67
CA GLY A 162 1.98 -26.85 -7.66
C GLY A 162 1.54 -26.45 -6.24
N LEU A 163 0.79 -25.36 -6.09
CA LEU A 163 0.28 -24.90 -4.80
C LEU A 163 -1.04 -25.61 -4.42
N MET A 164 -1.83 -25.98 -5.42
CA MET A 164 -3.13 -26.65 -5.27
C MET A 164 -3.14 -27.95 -6.09
N LEU A 165 -3.80 -28.98 -5.59
CA LEU A 165 -4.05 -30.20 -6.38
C LEU A 165 -5.34 -30.06 -7.21
N GLU A 166 -5.44 -30.83 -8.28
CA GLU A 166 -6.64 -30.85 -9.14
C GLU A 166 -7.92 -31.24 -8.36
N SER A 167 -7.79 -32.17 -7.42
CA SER A 167 -8.89 -32.57 -6.52
C SER A 167 -9.33 -31.43 -5.60
N GLU A 168 -8.38 -30.64 -5.10
CA GLU A 168 -8.65 -29.48 -4.25
C GLU A 168 -9.30 -28.35 -5.04
N ARG A 169 -8.88 -28.16 -6.30
CA ARG A 169 -9.48 -27.19 -7.24
C ARG A 169 -10.99 -27.42 -7.39
N LYS A 170 -11.38 -28.67 -7.61
CA LYS A 170 -12.80 -29.06 -7.74
C LYS A 170 -13.59 -28.71 -6.48
N ILE A 171 -13.01 -28.88 -5.29
CA ILE A 171 -13.67 -28.51 -4.03
C ILE A 171 -13.85 -26.98 -3.96
N PHE A 172 -12.84 -26.20 -4.35
CA PHE A 172 -12.95 -24.74 -4.41
C PHE A 172 -14.04 -24.28 -5.39
N GLU A 173 -14.12 -24.87 -6.59
CA GLU A 173 -15.14 -24.56 -7.59
C GLU A 173 -16.56 -24.84 -7.07
N ILE A 174 -16.78 -26.00 -6.43
CA ILE A 174 -18.07 -26.36 -5.81
C ILE A 174 -18.44 -25.38 -4.69
N MET A 175 -17.46 -24.94 -3.91
CA MET A 175 -17.74 -24.01 -2.83
C MET A 175 -18.01 -22.60 -3.37
N ASP A 176 -17.29 -22.18 -4.41
CA ASP A 176 -17.48 -20.88 -5.07
C ASP A 176 -18.89 -20.76 -5.67
N SER A 177 -19.44 -21.85 -6.19
CA SER A 177 -20.83 -21.86 -6.68
C SER A 177 -21.87 -21.68 -5.56
N LYS A 178 -21.52 -21.97 -4.30
CA LYS A 178 -22.43 -21.84 -3.15
C LYS A 178 -22.38 -20.47 -2.49
N SER A 179 -21.24 -19.79 -2.52
CA SER A 179 -21.08 -18.49 -1.85
C SER A 179 -19.98 -17.65 -2.50
N PRO A 180 -20.19 -16.33 -2.68
CA PRO A 180 -19.17 -15.43 -3.21
C PRO A 180 -18.07 -15.08 -2.18
N MET A 181 -18.20 -15.52 -0.92
CA MET A 181 -17.22 -15.19 0.12
C MET A 181 -15.86 -15.87 -0.14
N SER A 182 -14.78 -15.21 0.27
CA SER A 182 -13.42 -15.76 0.13
C SER A 182 -13.23 -16.97 1.05
N LYS A 183 -12.65 -18.04 0.50
CA LYS A 183 -12.46 -19.34 1.15
C LYS A 183 -11.02 -19.60 1.55
N TYR A 184 -10.28 -18.53 1.81
CA TYR A 184 -8.87 -18.59 2.22
C TYR A 184 -8.61 -19.44 3.48
N TRP A 185 -9.63 -19.66 4.31
CA TRP A 185 -9.56 -20.47 5.53
C TRP A 185 -9.62 -21.98 5.25
N MET A 186 -10.13 -22.43 4.09
CA MET A 186 -10.31 -23.85 3.80
C MET A 186 -9.01 -24.66 3.84
N PRO A 187 -7.89 -24.20 3.24
CA PRO A 187 -6.63 -24.94 3.32
C PRO A 187 -6.14 -25.09 4.76
N LEU A 188 -6.38 -24.10 5.63
CA LEU A 188 -6.01 -24.21 7.04
C LEU A 188 -6.83 -25.28 7.77
N VAL A 189 -8.10 -25.46 7.41
CA VAL A 189 -8.92 -26.58 7.92
C VAL A 189 -8.37 -27.92 7.44
N TRP A 190 -7.94 -28.02 6.19
CA TRP A 190 -7.30 -29.24 5.68
C TRP A 190 -5.96 -29.53 6.37
N ALA A 191 -5.17 -28.51 6.69
CA ALA A 191 -3.94 -28.65 7.49
C ALA A 191 -4.24 -29.18 8.90
N THR A 192 -5.26 -28.62 9.57
CA THR A 192 -5.75 -29.12 10.86
C THR A 192 -6.16 -30.59 10.81
N ASN A 193 -6.84 -31.01 9.74
CA ASN A 193 -7.23 -32.41 9.56
C ASN A 193 -6.02 -33.35 9.40
N ILE A 194 -4.96 -32.90 8.72
CA ILE A 194 -3.71 -33.68 8.62
C ILE A 194 -3.05 -33.80 10.00
N ILE A 195 -2.99 -32.72 10.79
CA ILE A 195 -2.41 -32.74 12.13
C ILE A 195 -3.18 -33.71 13.04
N ASN A 196 -4.51 -33.65 13.04
CA ASN A 196 -5.35 -34.56 13.82
C ASN A 196 -5.16 -36.02 13.39
N ARG A 197 -5.00 -36.27 12.08
CA ARG A 197 -4.70 -37.61 11.55
C ARG A 197 -3.33 -38.09 11.99
N ALA A 198 -2.29 -37.25 11.90
CA ALA A 198 -0.94 -37.57 12.36
C ALA A 198 -0.91 -37.91 13.85
N ARG A 199 -1.74 -37.24 14.66
CA ARG A 199 -1.92 -37.60 16.07
C ARG A 199 -2.58 -38.95 16.26
N LYS A 200 -3.65 -39.24 15.51
CA LYS A 200 -4.36 -40.53 15.55
C LYS A 200 -3.48 -41.70 15.11
N GLU A 201 -2.58 -41.47 14.16
CA GLU A 201 -1.58 -42.43 13.69
C GLU A 201 -0.33 -42.47 14.59
N GLU A 202 -0.37 -41.83 15.77
CA GLU A 202 0.71 -41.80 16.77
C GLU A 202 2.05 -41.20 16.27
N LEU A 203 2.04 -40.53 15.12
CA LEU A 203 3.21 -39.82 14.57
C LEU A 203 3.54 -38.56 15.37
N ILE A 204 2.54 -37.95 16.00
CA ILE A 204 2.72 -36.84 16.95
C ILE A 204 2.59 -37.41 18.37
N PRO A 205 3.63 -37.25 19.22
CA PRO A 205 3.70 -37.99 20.49
C PRO A 205 2.77 -37.43 21.58
N SER A 206 2.39 -36.15 21.50
CA SER A 206 1.64 -35.48 22.56
C SER A 206 0.57 -34.53 22.02
N ASP A 207 -0.58 -34.49 22.69
CA ASP A 207 -1.67 -33.55 22.40
C ASP A 207 -1.25 -32.10 22.61
N HIS A 208 -0.25 -31.84 23.47
CA HIS A 208 0.30 -30.51 23.66
C HIS A 208 0.95 -29.98 22.37
N ILE A 209 1.66 -30.83 21.63
CA ILE A 209 2.28 -30.46 20.35
C ILE A 209 1.20 -30.18 19.31
N VAL A 210 0.12 -30.97 19.29
CA VAL A 210 -1.04 -30.71 18.44
C VAL A 210 -1.62 -29.33 18.77
N GLN A 211 -1.84 -29.02 20.05
CA GLN A 211 -2.32 -27.71 20.47
C GLN A 211 -1.42 -26.57 19.99
N THR A 212 -0.09 -26.71 20.12
CA THR A 212 0.88 -25.73 19.61
C THR A 212 0.73 -25.50 18.11
N LEU A 213 0.63 -26.57 17.32
CA LEU A 213 0.44 -26.47 15.86
C LEU A 213 -0.88 -25.77 15.49
N LEU A 214 -1.97 -26.12 16.19
CA LEU A 214 -3.29 -25.52 15.95
C LEU A 214 -3.34 -24.04 16.36
N MET A 215 -2.61 -23.65 17.41
CA MET A 215 -2.46 -22.26 17.81
C MET A 215 -1.74 -21.45 16.73
N GLU A 216 -0.65 -21.97 16.14
CA GLU A 216 0.04 -21.29 15.04
C GLU A 216 -0.83 -21.17 13.78
N LEU A 217 -1.54 -22.23 13.39
CA LEU A 217 -2.49 -22.16 12.27
C LEU A 217 -3.60 -21.12 12.53
N SER A 218 -4.05 -21.01 13.78
CA SER A 218 -5.05 -20.02 14.20
C SER A 218 -4.51 -18.59 14.15
N ASP A 219 -3.25 -18.37 14.52
CA ASP A 219 -2.60 -17.05 14.40
C ASP A 219 -2.40 -16.65 12.93
N ILE A 220 -1.98 -17.60 12.08
CA ILE A 220 -1.89 -17.37 10.62
C ILE A 220 -3.27 -17.00 10.06
N ARG A 221 -4.33 -17.74 10.41
CA ARG A 221 -5.71 -17.42 9.99
C ARG A 221 -6.11 -16.02 10.44
N ARG A 222 -5.82 -15.64 11.68
CA ARG A 222 -6.13 -14.33 12.26
C ARG A 222 -5.42 -13.22 11.49
N ARG A 223 -4.14 -13.40 11.20
CA ARG A 223 -3.31 -12.47 10.40
C ARG A 223 -3.84 -12.28 8.98
N LEU A 224 -4.14 -13.37 8.28
CA LEU A 224 -4.76 -13.34 6.94
C LEU A 224 -6.13 -12.65 6.97
N GLY A 225 -6.95 -12.93 7.99
CA GLY A 225 -8.23 -12.23 8.20
C GLY A 225 -8.04 -10.73 8.44
N GLY A 226 -7.02 -10.34 9.21
CA GLY A 226 -6.64 -8.95 9.40
C GLY A 226 -6.30 -8.24 8.09
N LEU A 227 -5.52 -8.87 7.21
CA LEU A 227 -5.20 -8.34 5.88
C LEU A 227 -6.47 -8.08 5.04
N ILE A 228 -7.41 -9.03 5.05
CA ILE A 228 -8.71 -8.86 4.38
C ILE A 228 -9.52 -7.72 5.01
N GLY A 229 -9.44 -7.56 6.33
CA GLY A 229 -10.04 -6.45 7.05
C GLY A 229 -9.52 -5.09 6.57
N TYR A 230 -8.20 -4.94 6.40
CA TYR A 230 -7.61 -3.70 5.88
C TYR A 230 -7.97 -3.41 4.42
N ASP A 231 -8.12 -4.45 3.59
CA ASP A 231 -8.56 -4.35 2.19
C ASP A 231 -10.04 -3.97 2.08
N THR A 232 -10.88 -4.54 2.97
CA THR A 232 -12.32 -4.28 2.98
C THR A 232 -12.64 -2.90 3.58
N VAL A 233 -11.94 -2.52 4.65
CA VAL A 233 -12.16 -1.27 5.39
C VAL A 233 -11.04 -0.28 5.06
N CYS A 234 -11.25 0.49 4.00
CA CYS A 234 -10.37 1.59 3.59
C CYS A 234 -10.37 2.76 4.59
N VAL A 235 -9.42 3.68 4.43
CA VAL A 235 -9.51 5.01 5.07
C VAL A 235 -10.83 5.65 4.62
N PRO A 236 -11.63 6.26 5.53
CA PRO A 236 -12.89 6.88 5.16
C PRO A 236 -12.74 7.82 3.96
N LEU A 237 -13.64 7.68 2.98
CA LEU A 237 -13.57 8.43 1.73
C LEU A 237 -13.52 9.94 1.98
N VAL A 238 -14.32 10.41 2.94
CA VAL A 238 -14.38 11.82 3.34
C VAL A 238 -13.02 12.38 3.77
N TYR A 239 -12.20 11.62 4.49
CA TYR A 239 -10.86 12.10 4.90
C TYR A 239 -9.94 12.27 3.69
N THR A 240 -10.00 11.34 2.74
CA THR A 240 -9.22 11.44 1.50
C THR A 240 -9.70 12.62 0.64
N GLN A 241 -11.01 12.83 0.54
CA GLN A 241 -11.60 13.95 -0.19
C GLN A 241 -11.22 15.30 0.42
N VAL A 242 -11.37 15.45 1.74
CA VAL A 242 -11.03 16.70 2.45
C VAL A 242 -9.57 17.08 2.22
N VAL A 243 -8.64 16.13 2.40
CA VAL A 243 -7.20 16.40 2.19
C VAL A 243 -6.92 16.78 0.74
N THR A 244 -7.55 16.10 -0.22
CA THR A 244 -7.39 16.40 -1.66
C THR A 244 -7.92 17.78 -2.00
N LEU A 245 -9.12 18.14 -1.52
CA LEU A 245 -9.74 19.44 -1.75
C LEU A 245 -8.90 20.56 -1.16
N VAL A 246 -8.44 20.41 0.08
CA VAL A 246 -7.58 21.41 0.73
C VAL A 246 -6.28 21.61 -0.06
N LEU A 247 -5.65 20.54 -0.51
CA LEU A 247 -4.40 20.60 -1.26
C LEU A 247 -4.59 21.24 -2.66
N TYR A 248 -5.62 20.84 -3.40
CA TYR A 248 -5.89 21.41 -4.73
C TYR A 248 -6.39 22.84 -4.68
N SER A 249 -7.22 23.21 -3.71
CA SER A 249 -7.62 24.61 -3.50
C SER A 249 -6.41 25.48 -3.17
N TYR A 250 -5.50 25.00 -2.31
CA TYR A 250 -4.25 25.71 -2.04
C TYR A 250 -3.40 25.89 -3.28
N PHE A 251 -3.14 24.82 -4.06
CA PHE A 251 -2.29 24.94 -5.24
C PHE A 251 -2.95 25.77 -6.35
N THR A 252 -4.28 25.75 -6.46
CA THR A 252 -5.01 26.63 -7.38
C THR A 252 -4.83 28.10 -7.00
N ALA A 253 -5.02 28.44 -5.71
CA ALA A 253 -4.75 29.78 -5.21
C ALA A 253 -3.27 30.16 -5.35
N ALA A 254 -2.35 29.22 -5.12
CA ALA A 254 -0.91 29.45 -5.25
C ALA A 254 -0.47 29.71 -6.69
N ILE A 255 -1.03 29.01 -7.68
CA ILE A 255 -0.73 29.24 -9.12
C ILE A 255 -1.07 30.69 -9.49
N MET A 256 -2.21 31.20 -9.02
CA MET A 256 -2.67 32.56 -9.34
C MET A 256 -1.95 33.62 -8.47
N GLY A 257 -1.85 33.38 -7.16
CA GLY A 257 -1.27 34.33 -6.21
C GLY A 257 0.24 34.50 -6.34
N SER A 258 0.94 33.48 -6.83
CA SER A 258 2.42 33.50 -6.96
C SER A 258 2.89 33.92 -8.36
N GLN A 259 2.02 34.50 -9.18
CA GLN A 259 2.40 35.02 -10.49
C GLN A 259 3.43 36.14 -10.33
N MET A 260 4.53 36.02 -11.07
CA MET A 260 5.58 37.05 -11.16
C MET A 260 5.19 38.07 -12.23
N ILE A 261 4.55 39.15 -11.78
CA ILE A 261 4.06 40.26 -12.58
C ILE A 261 4.49 41.60 -11.96
N PRO A 262 4.70 42.66 -12.76
CA PRO A 262 4.92 44.01 -12.25
C PRO A 262 3.77 44.43 -11.35
N THR A 263 4.06 45.20 -10.31
CA THR A 263 3.02 45.68 -9.40
C THR A 263 2.66 47.10 -9.81
N TYR A 264 1.40 47.33 -10.19
CA TYR A 264 0.90 48.67 -10.43
C TYR A 264 0.70 49.39 -9.09
N ASP A 265 1.34 50.55 -8.93
CA ASP A 265 1.12 51.41 -7.78
C ASP A 265 0.08 52.49 -8.14
N GLU A 266 -1.13 52.34 -7.59
CA GLU A 266 -2.22 53.30 -7.78
C GLU A 266 -1.88 54.70 -7.24
N LYS A 267 -0.94 54.84 -6.30
CA LYS A 267 -0.56 56.14 -5.72
C LYS A 267 0.38 56.93 -6.62
N THR A 268 1.29 56.24 -7.31
CA THR A 268 2.25 56.86 -8.24
C THR A 268 1.83 56.74 -9.70
N ASN A 269 0.71 56.06 -9.97
CA ASN A 269 0.18 55.79 -11.31
C ASN A 269 1.24 55.15 -12.23
N SER A 270 2.12 54.34 -11.64
CA SER A 270 3.30 53.78 -12.30
C SER A 270 3.44 52.29 -12.01
N TYR A 271 4.04 51.55 -12.94
CA TYR A 271 4.40 50.16 -12.70
C TYR A 271 5.76 50.10 -12.02
N MET A 272 5.83 49.43 -10.88
CA MET A 272 7.11 49.01 -10.34
C MET A 272 7.55 47.76 -11.11
N GLU A 273 8.59 47.91 -11.93
CA GLU A 273 9.25 46.76 -12.57
C GLU A 273 9.88 45.87 -11.49
N LEU A 274 9.95 44.57 -11.81
CA LEU A 274 10.53 43.53 -10.95
C LEU A 274 12.06 43.61 -10.89
#